data_AF-A0A6I2QLY0-F1
#
_entry.id   AF-A0A6I2QLY0-F1
#
_cell.length_a   1.000
_cell.length_b   1.000
_cell.length_c   1.000
_cell.angle_alpha   90.00
_cell.angle_beta   90.00
_cell.angle_gamma   90.00
#
_symmetry.space_group_name_H-M   'P 1'
#
loop_
_entity.id
_entity.type
_entity.pdbx_description
1 polymer ?
#
loop_
_entity_poly.entity_id
_entity_poly.type
_entity_poly.pdbx_seq_one_letter_code
_entity_poly.pdbx_strand_id
1 'polypeptide(L)'
;MSDKTGVITKIQRELFYVRVGNEVYPSKAKGNFRNKKITPVVGDKVDINVENGLGFILKIHPRSVLLHRPEVSNIDKCFVLSSIKSPNINLMLLDKYLLMIEKNSIDCVIVFNKSDLVSEDEKKIYADIYRNVGYKVIFNSNESSITNEELLNEFRNHINCVIGPSGAGKSSTLKKLFPSEDFISGKISDKTQRGKQTTRHIEIKMVDDNTYVLDTPGFSSFDLSFLNDKSEIKNNFVEFRKNSLRCKFNNCDHINEPKCEIKRLVEIGEISQSRYDNYLKIVEEYKKIRRY
;
A
#
# COMPACT_ATOMS: atom_id res chain seq x y z
N MET A 1 -28.46 -23.03 -13.47
CA MET A 1 -27.12 -22.38 -13.41
C MET A 1 -27.32 -21.05 -12.71
N SER A 2 -26.75 -20.88 -11.52
CA SER A 2 -26.90 -19.64 -10.76
C SER A 2 -25.65 -18.79 -10.96
N ASP A 3 -25.82 -17.58 -11.48
CA ASP A 3 -24.76 -16.59 -11.45
C ASP A 3 -24.46 -16.26 -9.99
N LYS A 4 -23.17 -16.23 -9.64
CA LYS A 4 -22.68 -15.97 -8.30
C LYS A 4 -21.79 -14.73 -8.32
N THR A 5 -21.92 -13.86 -7.33
CA THR A 5 -21.00 -12.72 -7.16
C THR A 5 -19.97 -13.04 -6.10
N GLY A 6 -18.70 -12.80 -6.41
CA GLY A 6 -17.59 -13.09 -5.53
C GLY A 6 -16.42 -12.12 -5.68
N VAL A 7 -15.33 -12.39 -4.99
CA VAL A 7 -14.09 -11.61 -5.03
C VAL A 7 -12.95 -12.48 -5.53
N ILE A 8 -12.11 -11.95 -6.44
CA ILE A 8 -10.88 -12.63 -6.84
C ILE A 8 -9.88 -12.57 -5.68
N THR A 9 -9.59 -13.70 -5.03
CA THR A 9 -8.67 -13.76 -3.90
C THR A 9 -7.26 -14.15 -4.29
N LYS A 10 -7.08 -14.83 -5.43
CA LYS A 10 -5.77 -15.31 -5.88
C LYS A 10 -5.73 -15.40 -7.40
N ILE A 11 -4.57 -15.11 -7.97
CA ILE A 11 -4.28 -15.31 -9.40
C ILE A 11 -3.09 -16.26 -9.53
N GLN A 12 -3.27 -17.34 -10.28
CA GLN A 12 -2.20 -18.29 -10.56
C GLN A 12 -2.28 -18.73 -12.02
N ARG A 13 -1.26 -18.36 -12.80
CA ARG A 13 -1.22 -18.57 -14.26
C ARG A 13 -2.44 -17.90 -14.92
N GLU A 14 -3.32 -18.68 -15.54
CA GLU A 14 -4.54 -18.19 -16.21
C GLU A 14 -5.81 -18.37 -15.39
N LEU A 15 -5.69 -18.85 -14.14
CA LEU A 15 -6.81 -19.07 -13.24
C LEU A 15 -6.95 -17.93 -12.22
N PHE A 16 -8.19 -17.50 -12.06
CA PHE A 16 -8.64 -16.55 -11.06
C PHE A 16 -9.44 -17.33 -10.02
N TYR A 17 -9.01 -17.34 -8.77
CA TYR A 17 -9.73 -18.01 -7.69
C TYR A 17 -10.74 -17.03 -7.11
N VAL A 18 -12.02 -17.29 -7.36
CA VAL A 18 -13.13 -16.42 -6.96
C VAL A 18 -13.80 -16.98 -5.73
N ARG A 19 -13.78 -16.23 -4.64
CA ARG A 19 -14.46 -16.59 -3.40
C ARG A 19 -15.91 -16.11 -3.43
N VAL A 20 -16.85 -17.02 -3.16
CA VAL A 20 -18.27 -16.73 -2.99
C VAL A 20 -18.70 -17.33 -1.64
N GLY A 21 -18.95 -16.48 -0.64
CA GLY A 21 -19.15 -16.93 0.73
C GLY A 21 -17.92 -17.69 1.24
N ASN A 22 -18.09 -18.98 1.58
CA ASN A 22 -17.00 -19.85 2.04
C ASN A 22 -16.41 -20.75 0.96
N GLU A 23 -16.93 -20.70 -0.26
CA GLU A 23 -16.48 -21.53 -1.37
C GLU A 23 -15.52 -20.76 -2.27
N VAL A 24 -14.53 -21.45 -2.82
CA VAL A 24 -13.57 -20.88 -3.77
C VAL A 24 -13.68 -21.62 -5.09
N TYR A 25 -13.96 -20.86 -6.14
CA TYR A 25 -14.15 -21.36 -7.50
C TYR A 25 -12.93 -21.01 -8.37
N PRO A 26 -12.15 -22.00 -8.85
CA PRO A 26 -11.18 -21.74 -9.90
C PRO A 26 -11.93 -21.26 -11.14
N SER A 27 -11.55 -20.09 -11.67
CA SER A 27 -12.31 -19.41 -12.70
C SER A 27 -11.42 -18.95 -13.86
N LYS A 28 -12.00 -18.88 -15.06
CA LYS A 28 -11.36 -18.30 -16.26
C LYS A 28 -12.07 -17.01 -16.67
N ALA A 29 -11.31 -16.04 -17.16
CA ALA A 29 -11.87 -14.87 -17.81
C ALA A 29 -12.30 -15.21 -19.24
N LYS A 30 -13.57 -14.92 -19.61
CA LYS A 30 -14.02 -15.08 -21.01
C LYS A 30 -13.23 -14.14 -21.94
N GLY A 31 -13.02 -14.54 -23.20
CA GLY A 31 -12.17 -13.80 -24.16
C GLY A 31 -12.55 -12.32 -24.39
N ASN A 32 -13.79 -11.94 -24.07
CA ASN A 32 -14.31 -10.57 -24.23
C ASN A 32 -13.57 -9.51 -23.39
N PHE A 33 -12.87 -9.89 -22.31
CA PHE A 33 -12.07 -8.95 -21.51
C PHE A 33 -10.80 -8.47 -22.22
N ARG A 34 -10.20 -9.33 -23.08
CA ARG A 34 -9.02 -8.96 -23.89
C ARG A 34 -9.35 -7.81 -24.85
N ASN A 35 -10.54 -7.83 -25.44
CA ASN A 35 -11.00 -6.78 -26.36
C ASN A 35 -11.30 -5.45 -25.65
N LYS A 36 -11.65 -5.49 -24.37
CA LYS A 36 -11.93 -4.30 -23.55
C LYS A 36 -10.68 -3.75 -22.83
N LYS A 37 -9.51 -4.39 -22.97
CA LYS A 37 -8.26 -4.06 -22.25
C LYS A 37 -8.40 -4.02 -20.72
N ILE A 38 -9.36 -4.76 -20.15
CA ILE A 38 -9.54 -4.88 -18.70
C ILE A 38 -8.96 -6.21 -18.25
N THR A 39 -7.89 -6.17 -17.46
CA THR A 39 -7.29 -7.36 -16.84
C THR A 39 -7.87 -7.54 -15.44
N PRO A 40 -8.49 -8.70 -15.11
CA PRO A 40 -8.91 -8.97 -13.74
C PRO A 40 -7.72 -9.01 -12.80
N VAL A 41 -7.85 -8.41 -11.62
CA VAL A 41 -6.81 -8.35 -10.58
C VAL A 41 -7.34 -8.89 -9.26
N VAL A 42 -6.43 -9.20 -8.33
CA VAL A 42 -6.82 -9.59 -6.97
C VAL A 42 -7.63 -8.44 -6.32
N GLY A 43 -8.69 -8.79 -5.60
CA GLY A 43 -9.64 -7.84 -5.00
C GLY A 43 -10.81 -7.44 -5.91
N ASP A 44 -10.80 -7.80 -7.20
CA ASP A 44 -11.92 -7.48 -8.08
C ASP A 44 -13.19 -8.22 -7.63
N LYS A 45 -14.28 -7.47 -7.50
CA LYS A 45 -15.62 -8.05 -7.38
C LYS A 45 -16.08 -8.49 -8.77
N VAL A 46 -16.50 -9.74 -8.90
CA VAL A 46 -16.85 -10.36 -10.18
C VAL A 46 -18.12 -11.18 -10.10
N ASP A 47 -18.86 -11.24 -11.21
CA ASP A 47 -19.92 -12.22 -11.40
C ASP A 47 -19.36 -13.41 -12.15
N ILE A 48 -19.58 -14.62 -11.64
CA ILE A 48 -19.17 -15.88 -12.24
C ILE A 48 -20.38 -16.75 -12.55
N ASN A 49 -20.29 -17.50 -13.65
CA ASN A 49 -21.15 -18.65 -13.89
C ASN A 49 -20.34 -19.92 -13.62
N VAL A 50 -20.86 -20.85 -12.82
CA VAL A 50 -20.16 -22.08 -12.47
C VAL A 50 -20.73 -23.26 -13.26
N GLU A 51 -19.87 -23.92 -14.04
CA GLU A 51 -20.18 -25.11 -14.82
C GLU A 51 -19.19 -26.21 -14.46
N ASN A 52 -19.67 -27.38 -14.02
CA ASN A 52 -18.83 -28.53 -13.65
C ASN A 52 -17.68 -28.19 -12.68
N GLY A 53 -17.92 -27.27 -11.73
CA GLY A 53 -16.93 -26.83 -10.74
C GLY A 53 -15.93 -25.77 -11.22
N LEU A 54 -15.98 -25.38 -12.50
CA LEU A 54 -15.17 -24.29 -13.06
C LEU A 54 -16.01 -23.03 -13.21
N GLY A 55 -15.51 -21.91 -12.69
CA GLY A 55 -16.14 -20.60 -12.85
C GLY A 55 -15.75 -19.93 -14.18
N PHE A 56 -16.67 -19.16 -14.75
CA PHE A 56 -16.41 -18.27 -15.86
C PHE A 56 -16.77 -16.85 -15.46
N ILE A 57 -15.77 -15.96 -15.41
CA ILE A 57 -16.00 -14.55 -15.11
C ILE A 57 -16.84 -13.96 -16.25
N LEU A 58 -18.02 -13.45 -15.90
CA LEU A 58 -18.96 -12.80 -16.79
C LEU A 58 -18.75 -11.28 -16.79
N LYS A 59 -18.51 -10.72 -15.61
CA LYS A 59 -18.42 -9.28 -15.38
C LYS A 59 -17.43 -8.98 -14.27
N ILE A 60 -16.69 -7.87 -14.44
CA ILE A 60 -15.91 -7.22 -13.39
C ILE A 60 -16.67 -5.96 -13.00
N HIS A 61 -16.97 -5.80 -11.71
CA HIS A 61 -17.66 -4.61 -11.21
C HIS A 61 -16.70 -3.41 -11.15
N PRO A 62 -17.19 -2.16 -11.16
CA PRO A 62 -16.35 -0.98 -11.04
C PRO A 62 -15.43 -1.06 -9.81
N ARG A 63 -14.17 -0.69 -10.00
CA ARG A 63 -13.17 -0.64 -8.92
C ARG A 63 -13.32 0.66 -8.15
N SER A 64 -13.32 0.60 -6.82
CA SER A 64 -13.16 1.80 -5.99
C SER A 64 -11.72 2.32 -6.03
N VAL A 65 -10.76 1.38 -6.06
CA VAL A 65 -9.32 1.62 -6.00
C VAL A 65 -8.61 0.63 -6.92
N LEU A 66 -7.50 1.04 -7.55
CA LEU A 66 -6.58 0.16 -8.25
C LEU A 66 -5.13 0.56 -7.95
N LEU A 67 -4.45 -0.24 -7.13
CA LEU A 67 -3.00 -0.13 -7.00
C LEU A 67 -2.35 -0.83 -8.19
N HIS A 68 -1.27 -0.23 -8.70
CA HIS A 68 -0.47 -0.81 -9.78
C HIS A 68 0.70 -1.65 -9.26
N ARG A 69 1.12 -1.43 -8.00
CA ARG A 69 2.25 -2.14 -7.39
C ARG A 69 2.02 -2.34 -5.88
N PRO A 70 1.57 -3.53 -5.46
CA PRO A 70 1.11 -4.65 -6.29
C PRO A 70 -0.17 -4.33 -7.07
N GLU A 71 -0.48 -5.13 -8.09
CA GLU A 71 -1.75 -5.03 -8.81
C GLU A 71 -2.89 -5.62 -7.98
N VAL A 72 -3.66 -4.74 -7.35
CA VAL A 72 -4.79 -5.11 -6.47
C VAL A 72 -5.83 -4.00 -6.52
N SER A 73 -7.10 -4.38 -6.41
CA SER A 73 -8.23 -3.46 -6.38
C SER A 73 -9.04 -3.56 -5.08
N ASN A 74 -9.89 -2.57 -4.85
CA ASN A 74 -10.90 -2.56 -3.78
C ASN A 74 -10.30 -2.82 -2.38
N ILE A 75 -9.16 -2.20 -2.09
CA ILE A 75 -8.58 -2.15 -0.74
C ILE A 75 -9.23 -1.00 0.02
N ASP A 76 -9.60 -1.25 1.28
CA ASP A 76 -10.15 -0.24 2.17
C ASP A 76 -9.03 0.49 2.93
N LYS A 77 -8.06 -0.25 3.47
CA LYS A 77 -6.98 0.27 4.30
C LYS A 77 -5.62 -0.29 3.90
N CYS A 78 -4.61 0.57 3.94
CA CYS A 78 -3.22 0.20 3.70
C CYS A 78 -2.35 0.41 4.94
N PHE A 79 -1.54 -0.59 5.27
CA PHE A 79 -0.57 -0.54 6.36
C PHE A 79 0.83 -0.40 5.76
N VAL A 80 1.47 0.74 5.97
CA VAL A 80 2.87 0.95 5.54
C VAL A 80 3.79 0.56 6.67
N LEU A 81 4.31 -0.66 6.60
CA LEU A 81 5.13 -1.25 7.65
C LEU A 81 6.61 -1.01 7.35
N SER A 82 7.28 -0.29 8.24
CA SER A 82 8.71 0.06 8.14
C SER A 82 9.44 -0.29 9.43
N SER A 83 10.64 -0.87 9.33
CA SER A 83 11.51 -1.06 10.49
C SER A 83 12.11 0.29 10.90
N ILE A 84 12.08 0.62 12.19
CA ILE A 84 12.79 1.81 12.69
C ILE A 84 14.31 1.57 12.63
N LYS A 85 14.73 0.38 13.09
CA LYS A 85 16.13 -0.04 13.17
C LYS A 85 16.31 -1.45 12.63
N SER A 86 17.48 -1.73 12.06
CA SER A 86 17.84 -3.04 11.48
C SER A 86 16.85 -3.59 10.43
N PRO A 87 16.75 -3.00 9.23
CA PRO A 87 17.52 -1.85 8.74
C PRO A 87 16.98 -0.51 9.26
N ASN A 88 17.84 0.53 9.20
CA ASN A 88 17.42 1.90 9.50
C ASN A 88 16.27 2.31 8.59
N ILE A 89 15.33 3.06 9.16
CA ILE A 89 14.20 3.59 8.42
C ILE A 89 14.65 4.47 7.24
N ASN A 90 14.02 4.25 6.09
CA ASN A 90 14.15 5.09 4.92
C ASN A 90 12.89 5.96 4.77
N LEU A 91 12.93 7.17 5.33
CA LEU A 91 11.80 8.10 5.28
C LEU A 91 11.41 8.48 3.85
N MET A 92 12.37 8.57 2.93
CA MET A 92 12.09 8.85 1.52
C MET A 92 11.24 7.73 0.88
N LEU A 93 11.54 6.47 1.18
CA LEU A 93 10.75 5.35 0.69
C LEU A 93 9.36 5.30 1.34
N LEU A 94 9.26 5.59 2.64
CA LEU A 94 7.98 5.73 3.33
C LEU A 94 7.13 6.83 2.69
N ASP A 95 7.67 8.02 2.45
CA ASP A 95 6.96 9.14 1.85
C ASP A 95 6.48 8.82 0.43
N LYS A 96 7.23 8.04 -0.35
CA LYS A 96 6.74 7.54 -1.64
C LYS A 96 5.55 6.61 -1.46
N TYR A 97 5.58 5.68 -0.49
CA TYR A 97 4.43 4.79 -0.24
C TYR A 97 3.19 5.60 0.10
N LEU A 98 3.32 6.58 0.98
CA LEU A 98 2.24 7.50 1.33
C LEU A 98 1.72 8.26 0.11
N LEU A 99 2.62 8.74 -0.76
CA LEU A 99 2.23 9.42 -2.00
C LEU A 99 1.38 8.53 -2.93
N MET A 100 1.74 7.24 -3.06
CA MET A 100 0.97 6.27 -3.84
C MET A 100 -0.41 6.02 -3.23
N ILE A 101 -0.46 5.87 -1.90
CA ILE A 101 -1.69 5.62 -1.14
C ILE A 101 -2.65 6.81 -1.26
N GLU A 102 -2.15 8.02 -1.04
CA GLU A 102 -2.92 9.26 -1.11
C GLU A 102 -3.46 9.53 -2.51
N LYS A 103 -2.67 9.27 -3.57
CA LYS A 103 -3.16 9.36 -4.96
C LYS A 103 -4.39 8.48 -5.19
N ASN A 104 -4.45 7.33 -4.52
CA ASN A 104 -5.55 6.38 -4.63
C ASN A 104 -6.63 6.57 -3.57
N SER A 105 -6.52 7.59 -2.71
CA SER A 105 -7.49 7.88 -1.63
C SER A 105 -7.78 6.68 -0.71
N ILE A 106 -6.74 5.90 -0.39
CA ILE A 106 -6.84 4.73 0.50
C ILE A 106 -6.51 5.18 1.93
N ASP A 107 -7.26 4.70 2.93
CA ASP A 107 -6.93 4.97 4.33
C ASP A 107 -5.58 4.35 4.70
N CYS A 108 -4.77 5.04 5.50
CA CYS A 108 -3.38 4.70 5.74
C CYS A 108 -3.03 4.64 7.23
N VAL A 109 -2.44 3.52 7.65
CA VAL A 109 -1.81 3.37 8.97
C VAL A 109 -0.32 3.13 8.79
N ILE A 110 0.51 3.98 9.38
CA ILE A 110 1.96 3.80 9.41
C ILE A 110 2.30 2.90 10.59
N VAL A 111 2.98 1.79 10.31
CA VAL A 111 3.41 0.84 11.34
C VAL A 111 4.93 0.87 11.43
N PHE A 112 5.43 1.44 12.52
CA PHE A 112 6.84 1.42 12.85
C PHE A 112 7.18 0.16 13.64
N ASN A 113 7.72 -0.83 12.92
CA ASN A 113 8.09 -2.12 13.46
C ASN A 113 9.51 -2.12 14.06
N LYS A 114 9.81 -3.15 14.86
CA LYS A 114 11.07 -3.28 15.62
C LYS A 114 11.26 -2.12 16.59
N SER A 115 10.16 -1.67 17.18
CA SER A 115 10.13 -0.55 18.14
C SER A 115 10.82 -0.89 19.46
N ASP A 116 11.12 -2.16 19.71
CA ASP A 116 11.96 -2.63 20.82
C ASP A 116 13.43 -2.20 20.71
N LEU A 117 13.90 -1.81 19.52
CA LEU A 117 15.31 -1.45 19.27
C LEU A 117 15.62 0.05 19.46
N VAL A 118 14.64 0.85 19.89
CA VAL A 118 14.73 2.31 19.99
C VAL A 118 14.08 2.84 21.26
N SER A 119 14.56 4.00 21.74
CA SER A 119 14.01 4.66 22.93
C SER A 119 12.64 5.31 22.65
N GLU A 120 11.92 5.69 23.71
CA GLU A 120 10.66 6.45 23.56
C GLU A 120 10.88 7.82 22.92
N ASP A 121 12.03 8.47 23.15
CA ASP A 121 12.38 9.73 22.50
C ASP A 121 12.56 9.55 20.99
N GLU A 122 13.25 8.48 20.57
CA GLU A 122 13.39 8.14 19.15
C GLU A 122 12.02 7.85 18.51
N LYS A 123 11.14 7.10 19.19
CA LYS A 123 9.77 6.84 18.73
C LYS A 123 9.00 8.15 18.56
N LYS A 124 9.07 9.04 19.54
CA LYS A 124 8.38 10.34 19.48
C LYS A 124 8.82 11.16 18.27
N ILE A 125 10.14 11.23 18.00
CA ILE A 125 10.66 11.94 16.81
C ILE A 125 10.03 11.42 15.53
N TYR A 126 9.98 10.10 15.32
CA TYR A 126 9.37 9.53 14.11
C TYR A 126 7.85 9.69 14.08
N ALA A 127 7.19 9.59 15.23
CA ALA A 127 5.75 9.76 15.33
C ALA A 127 5.33 11.18 14.96
N ASP A 128 6.02 12.19 15.50
CA ASP A 128 5.67 13.60 15.33
C ASP A 128 5.75 14.03 13.85
N ILE A 129 6.69 13.48 13.08
CA ILE A 129 6.79 13.72 11.61
C ILE A 129 5.47 13.45 10.91
N TYR A 130 4.79 12.35 11.26
CA TYR A 130 3.64 11.84 10.52
C TYR A 130 2.30 12.11 11.21
N ARG A 131 2.25 12.13 12.54
CA ARG A 131 1.06 12.48 13.32
C ARG A 131 0.68 13.95 13.11
N ASN A 132 1.66 14.85 13.07
CA ASN A 132 1.41 16.30 12.88
C ASN A 132 0.74 16.60 11.53
N VAL A 133 0.99 15.79 10.50
CA VAL A 133 0.37 15.95 9.17
C VAL A 133 -0.94 15.16 9.01
N GLY A 134 -1.28 14.33 10.00
CA GLY A 134 -2.58 13.68 10.14
C GLY A 134 -2.60 12.16 9.93
N TYR A 135 -1.46 11.48 9.87
CA TYR A 135 -1.43 10.02 9.77
C TYR A 135 -1.58 9.34 11.13
N LYS A 136 -2.25 8.19 11.15
CA LYS A 136 -2.19 7.27 12.29
C LYS A 136 -0.84 6.54 12.29
N VAL A 137 -0.16 6.55 13.43
CA VAL A 137 1.14 5.91 13.63
C VAL A 137 1.06 4.95 14.80
N ILE A 138 1.36 3.67 14.54
CA ILE A 138 1.40 2.60 15.54
C ILE A 138 2.83 2.04 15.62
N PHE A 139 3.32 1.85 16.84
CA PHE A 139 4.59 1.17 17.10
C PHE A 139 4.35 -0.31 17.36
N ASN A 140 5.12 -1.17 16.71
CA ASN A 140 5.01 -2.62 16.86
C ASN A 140 6.37 -3.27 17.12
N SER A 141 6.36 -4.30 17.96
CA SER A 141 7.49 -5.21 18.12
C SER A 141 7.02 -6.65 17.91
N ASN A 142 7.64 -7.31 16.94
CA ASN A 142 7.40 -8.73 16.72
C ASN A 142 8.05 -9.59 17.82
N GLU A 143 9.06 -9.08 18.52
CA GLU A 143 9.74 -9.76 19.64
C GLU A 143 8.95 -9.73 20.96
N SER A 144 7.97 -8.82 21.11
CA SER A 144 7.08 -8.79 22.28
C SER A 144 6.39 -10.15 22.49
N SER A 145 6.18 -10.59 23.72
CA SER A 145 5.35 -11.79 23.98
C SER A 145 3.86 -11.55 23.78
N ILE A 146 3.44 -10.28 23.78
CA ILE A 146 2.03 -9.87 23.70
C ILE A 146 1.74 -9.34 22.30
N THR A 147 0.58 -9.71 21.76
CA THR A 147 0.04 -9.20 20.50
C THR A 147 -0.31 -7.72 20.64
N ASN A 148 -0.01 -6.93 19.62
CA ASN A 148 -0.38 -5.53 19.60
C ASN A 148 -1.88 -5.39 19.28
N GLU A 149 -2.71 -5.27 20.32
CA GLU A 149 -4.18 -5.16 20.18
C GLU A 149 -4.62 -3.90 19.44
N GLU A 150 -3.89 -2.77 19.58
CA GLU A 150 -4.18 -1.56 18.81
C GLU A 150 -4.02 -1.85 17.32
N LEU A 151 -2.92 -2.49 16.93
CA LEU A 151 -2.67 -2.87 15.55
C LEU A 151 -3.71 -3.89 15.06
N LEU A 152 -4.02 -4.92 15.85
CA LEU A 152 -4.99 -5.96 15.49
C LEU A 152 -6.38 -5.35 15.20
N ASN A 153 -6.83 -4.42 16.05
CA ASN A 153 -8.13 -3.76 15.89
C ASN A 153 -8.21 -2.92 14.61
N GLU A 154 -7.09 -2.35 14.15
CA GLU A 154 -7.08 -1.59 12.89
C GLU A 154 -7.32 -2.44 11.65
N PHE A 155 -6.98 -3.74 11.69
CA PHE A 155 -7.22 -4.64 10.57
C PHE A 155 -8.69 -5.06 10.46
N ARG A 156 -9.41 -5.16 11.58
CA ARG A 156 -10.73 -5.82 11.62
C ARG A 156 -11.75 -5.15 10.69
N ASN A 157 -12.58 -5.95 10.03
CA ASN A 157 -13.69 -5.52 9.16
C ASN A 157 -13.27 -4.71 7.91
N HIS A 158 -12.06 -4.94 7.40
CA HIS A 158 -11.54 -4.25 6.22
C HIS A 158 -10.84 -5.23 5.25
N ILE A 159 -10.74 -4.83 3.99
CA ILE A 159 -9.77 -5.37 3.03
C ILE A 159 -8.46 -4.59 3.20
N ASN A 160 -7.48 -5.24 3.85
CA ASN A 160 -6.23 -4.62 4.26
C ASN A 160 -5.09 -4.99 3.33
N CYS A 161 -4.31 -4.00 2.92
CA CYS A 161 -3.08 -4.20 2.16
C CYS A 161 -1.86 -3.85 3.00
N VAL A 162 -0.93 -4.79 3.19
CA VAL A 162 0.31 -4.52 3.94
C VAL A 162 1.46 -4.30 2.96
N ILE A 163 2.02 -3.10 2.95
CA ILE A 163 3.14 -2.71 2.08
C ILE A 163 4.35 -2.26 2.91
N GLY A 164 5.51 -2.16 2.28
CA GLY A 164 6.75 -1.73 2.93
C GLY A 164 7.98 -2.47 2.42
N PRO A 165 9.20 -2.01 2.76
CA PRO A 165 10.43 -2.61 2.26
C PRO A 165 10.62 -4.07 2.67
N SER A 166 11.51 -4.77 1.96
CA SER A 166 11.99 -6.08 2.41
C SER A 166 12.69 -5.94 3.76
N GLY A 167 12.51 -6.91 4.67
CA GLY A 167 13.09 -6.86 6.02
C GLY A 167 12.33 -5.99 7.03
N ALA A 168 11.29 -5.27 6.62
CA ALA A 168 10.45 -4.48 7.53
C ALA A 168 9.70 -5.33 8.58
N GLY A 169 9.51 -6.62 8.29
CA GLY A 169 8.84 -7.58 9.19
C GLY A 169 7.36 -7.82 8.90
N LYS A 170 6.85 -7.48 7.71
CA LYS A 170 5.44 -7.64 7.29
C LYS A 170 4.87 -9.03 7.61
N SER A 171 5.42 -10.08 7.00
CA SER A 171 4.92 -11.45 7.20
C SER A 171 5.07 -11.91 8.65
N SER A 172 6.13 -11.51 9.37
CA SER A 172 6.28 -11.80 10.80
C SER A 172 5.22 -11.11 11.66
N THR A 173 4.87 -9.86 11.34
CA THR A 173 3.78 -9.14 12.01
C THR A 173 2.45 -9.81 11.71
N LEU A 174 2.17 -10.16 10.45
CA LEU A 174 0.95 -10.84 10.06
C LEU A 174 0.79 -12.22 10.72
N LYS A 175 1.85 -13.04 10.77
CA LYS A 175 1.85 -14.32 11.51
C LYS A 175 1.50 -14.13 12.99
N LYS A 176 2.00 -13.06 13.60
CA LYS A 176 1.77 -12.81 15.03
C LYS A 176 0.35 -12.31 15.31
N LEU A 177 -0.19 -11.46 14.44
CA LEU A 177 -1.57 -10.99 14.52
C LEU A 177 -2.58 -12.09 14.21
N PHE A 178 -2.24 -12.99 13.27
CA PHE A 178 -3.14 -14.00 12.70
C PHE A 178 -2.45 -15.37 12.66
N PRO A 179 -2.24 -16.03 13.81
CA PRO A 179 -1.45 -17.26 13.91
C PRO A 179 -2.07 -18.48 13.23
N SER A 180 -3.39 -18.46 12.98
CA SER A 180 -4.11 -19.52 12.26
C SER A 180 -3.87 -19.50 10.75
N GLU A 181 -3.32 -18.42 10.21
CA GLU A 181 -3.14 -18.22 8.78
C GLU A 181 -1.68 -18.43 8.34
N ASP A 182 -1.50 -19.12 7.22
CA ASP A 182 -0.15 -19.43 6.71
C ASP A 182 0.49 -18.25 5.96
N PHE A 183 0.77 -17.15 6.65
CA PHE A 183 1.52 -16.04 6.08
C PHE A 183 2.98 -16.47 5.89
N ILE A 184 3.39 -16.90 4.70
CA ILE A 184 4.77 -17.39 4.50
C ILE A 184 5.76 -16.24 4.73
N SER A 185 6.54 -16.32 5.82
CA SER A 185 7.69 -15.44 6.03
C SER A 185 8.74 -15.80 5.00
N GLY A 186 8.80 -15.05 3.91
CA GLY A 186 9.73 -15.32 2.82
C GLY A 186 11.18 -15.35 3.33
N LYS A 187 11.76 -16.55 3.43
CA LYS A 187 13.09 -16.74 2.85
C LYS A 187 12.91 -16.37 1.39
N ILE A 188 13.62 -15.34 0.96
CA ILE A 188 13.79 -15.01 -0.45
C ILE A 188 14.09 -16.34 -1.14
N SER A 189 13.27 -16.75 -2.11
CA SER A 189 13.74 -17.81 -2.99
C SER A 189 14.97 -17.24 -3.69
N ASP A 190 16.14 -17.79 -3.39
CA ASP A 190 17.44 -17.44 -4.00
C ASP A 190 17.50 -17.83 -5.49
N LYS A 191 16.40 -17.59 -6.22
CA LYS A 191 16.27 -17.85 -7.65
C LYS A 191 15.69 -16.64 -8.36
N THR A 192 16.32 -15.47 -8.22
CA THR A 192 16.25 -14.44 -9.27
C THR A 192 17.40 -13.45 -9.12
N GLN A 193 18.60 -13.88 -9.52
CA GLN A 193 19.79 -13.04 -9.59
C GLN A 193 19.93 -12.31 -10.94
N ARG A 194 18.85 -12.10 -11.69
CA ARG A 194 18.85 -11.31 -12.94
C ARG A 194 17.51 -10.60 -13.10
N GLY A 195 17.56 -9.30 -13.38
CA GLY A 195 16.42 -8.40 -13.52
C GLY A 195 15.42 -8.82 -14.61
N LYS A 196 14.57 -9.78 -14.28
CA LYS A 196 13.38 -10.17 -15.03
C LYS A 196 12.22 -10.20 -14.05
N GLN A 197 11.22 -9.36 -14.31
CA GLN A 197 10.02 -9.22 -13.49
C GLN A 197 9.36 -10.59 -13.29
N THR A 198 9.55 -11.21 -12.13
CA THR A 198 8.80 -12.37 -11.69
C THR A 198 7.53 -11.87 -11.01
N THR A 199 6.37 -12.20 -11.57
CA THR A 199 5.04 -11.93 -11.01
C THR A 199 4.98 -12.58 -9.63
N ARG A 200 5.26 -11.78 -8.60
CA ARG A 200 5.27 -12.25 -7.23
C ARG A 200 3.82 -12.60 -6.85
N HIS A 201 3.60 -13.77 -6.26
CA HIS A 201 2.27 -14.23 -5.88
C HIS A 201 1.58 -13.21 -4.96
N ILE A 202 0.41 -12.71 -5.36
CA ILE A 202 -0.48 -11.88 -4.55
C ILE A 202 -1.69 -12.74 -4.22
N GLU A 203 -1.98 -12.87 -2.92
CA GLU A 203 -3.11 -13.65 -2.40
C GLU A 203 -3.76 -12.87 -1.25
N ILE A 204 -5.09 -12.73 -1.32
CA ILE A 204 -5.93 -12.27 -0.21
C ILE A 204 -6.14 -13.46 0.71
N LYS A 205 -5.70 -13.33 1.95
CA LYS A 205 -6.06 -14.23 3.05
C LYS A 205 -7.25 -13.67 3.80
N MET A 206 -8.17 -14.55 4.17
CA MET A 206 -9.32 -14.20 5.01
C MET A 206 -8.96 -14.64 6.43
N VAL A 207 -8.75 -13.68 7.31
CA VAL A 207 -8.31 -13.95 8.70
C VAL A 207 -9.51 -14.10 9.64
N ASP A 208 -10.67 -13.56 9.25
CA ASP A 208 -11.99 -13.78 9.85
C ASP A 208 -13.10 -13.48 8.83
N ASP A 209 -14.37 -13.55 9.23
CA ASP A 209 -15.54 -13.38 8.36
C ASP A 209 -15.59 -12.07 7.56
N ASN A 210 -14.99 -10.99 8.07
CA ASN A 210 -15.06 -9.66 7.46
C ASN A 210 -13.69 -9.01 7.26
N THR A 211 -12.61 -9.70 7.60
CA THR A 211 -11.25 -9.17 7.54
C THR A 211 -10.42 -9.93 6.51
N TYR A 212 -9.91 -9.17 5.56
CA TYR A 212 -9.06 -9.68 4.50
C TYR A 212 -7.70 -9.01 4.58
N VAL A 213 -6.65 -9.77 4.31
CA VAL A 213 -5.27 -9.31 4.37
C VAL A 213 -4.53 -9.73 3.12
N LEU A 214 -3.98 -8.74 2.42
CA LEU A 214 -3.02 -8.93 1.35
C LEU A 214 -1.61 -8.78 1.90
N ASP A 215 -0.87 -9.89 1.93
CA ASP A 215 0.58 -9.82 2.09
C ASP A 215 1.19 -9.47 0.74
N THR A 216 1.81 -8.29 0.68
CA THR A 216 2.46 -7.84 -0.53
C THR A 216 3.96 -8.07 -0.41
N PRO A 217 4.60 -8.58 -1.46
CA PRO A 217 6.04 -8.71 -1.45
C PRO A 217 6.69 -7.34 -1.26
N GLY A 218 7.67 -7.24 -0.36
CA GLY A 218 8.33 -5.96 -0.13
C GLY A 218 9.09 -5.46 -1.35
N PHE A 219 8.89 -4.21 -1.73
CA PHE A 219 9.69 -3.55 -2.77
C PHE A 219 10.74 -2.65 -2.08
N SER A 220 12.02 -2.86 -2.43
CA SER A 220 13.13 -2.04 -1.92
C SER A 220 13.26 -0.70 -2.66
N SER A 221 12.63 -0.60 -3.83
CA SER A 221 12.48 0.62 -4.61
C SER A 221 11.20 0.50 -5.44
N PHE A 222 10.52 1.63 -5.65
CA PHE A 222 9.50 1.73 -6.69
C PHE A 222 9.61 3.08 -7.37
N ASP A 223 9.50 3.05 -8.69
CA ASP A 223 9.58 4.22 -9.56
C ASP A 223 8.30 5.06 -9.44
N LEU A 224 8.36 6.29 -9.94
CA LEU A 224 7.24 7.24 -9.91
C LEU A 224 6.31 7.11 -11.13
N SER A 225 6.32 5.95 -11.82
CA SER A 225 5.54 5.74 -13.05
C SER A 225 4.01 5.78 -12.83
N PHE A 226 3.56 5.59 -11.59
CA PHE A 226 2.15 5.71 -11.21
C PHE A 226 1.64 7.16 -11.26
N LEU A 227 2.53 8.16 -11.39
CA LEU A 227 2.16 9.57 -11.48
C LEU A 227 2.01 10.04 -12.93
N ASN A 228 0.84 10.59 -13.25
CA ASN A 228 0.50 11.08 -14.58
C ASN A 228 1.01 12.50 -14.83
N ASP A 229 1.15 13.29 -13.76
CA ASP A 229 1.61 14.67 -13.83
C ASP A 229 2.45 15.04 -12.61
N LYS A 230 3.38 15.99 -12.76
CA LYS A 230 4.25 16.47 -11.67
C LYS A 230 3.44 17.06 -10.51
N SER A 231 2.32 17.74 -10.79
CA SER A 231 1.47 18.35 -9.76
C SER A 231 0.85 17.32 -8.83
N GLU A 232 0.69 16.07 -9.27
CA GLU A 232 0.22 14.98 -8.40
C GLU A 232 1.17 14.72 -7.22
N ILE A 233 2.44 15.12 -7.30
CA ILE A 233 3.37 15.02 -6.16
C ILE A 233 2.90 15.96 -5.05
N LYS A 234 2.79 17.27 -5.34
CA LYS A 234 2.37 18.25 -4.31
C LYS A 234 0.93 18.05 -3.84
N ASN A 235 0.04 17.58 -4.73
CA ASN A 235 -1.37 17.37 -4.41
C ASN A 235 -1.61 16.16 -3.50
N ASN A 236 -0.68 15.21 -3.45
CA ASN A 236 -0.80 13.99 -2.65
C ASN A 236 0.14 13.97 -1.43
N PHE A 237 0.83 15.07 -1.13
CA PHE A 237 1.32 15.35 0.22
C PHE A 237 0.17 15.98 1.01
N VAL A 238 -0.35 15.27 2.02
CA VAL A 238 -1.56 15.66 2.78
C VAL A 238 -1.45 17.07 3.34
N GLU A 239 -0.32 17.38 3.96
CA GLU A 239 0.00 18.69 4.53
C GLU A 239 0.06 19.79 3.46
N PHE A 240 0.45 19.47 2.23
CA PHE A 240 0.49 20.44 1.14
C PHE A 240 -0.88 20.66 0.56
N ARG A 241 -1.65 19.58 0.32
CA ARG A 241 -3.03 19.65 -0.15
C ARG A 241 -3.88 20.54 0.77
N LYS A 242 -3.74 20.38 2.08
CA LYS A 242 -4.46 21.17 3.10
C LYS A 242 -4.10 22.66 3.11
N ASN A 243 -2.85 23.01 2.77
CA ASN A 243 -2.32 24.36 2.96
C ASN A 243 -2.01 25.12 1.66
N SER A 244 -2.06 24.46 0.49
CA SER A 244 -1.67 25.07 -0.80
C SER A 244 -2.53 26.28 -1.18
N LEU A 245 -3.80 26.33 -0.75
CA LEU A 245 -4.70 27.47 -1.01
C LEU A 245 -4.31 28.75 -0.25
N ARG A 246 -3.44 28.64 0.76
CA ARG A 246 -2.93 29.79 1.54
C ARG A 246 -1.65 30.38 0.93
N CYS A 247 -1.09 29.76 -0.10
CA CYS A 247 0.05 30.33 -0.81
C CYS A 247 -0.36 31.59 -1.56
N LYS A 248 0.55 32.57 -1.64
CA LYS A 248 0.33 33.79 -2.42
C LYS A 248 0.04 33.53 -3.91
N PHE A 249 0.62 32.45 -4.47
CA PHE A 249 0.49 32.10 -5.88
C PHE A 249 -0.38 30.84 -6.06
N ASN A 250 -1.38 30.92 -6.94
CA ASN A 250 -2.33 29.83 -7.19
C ASN A 250 -1.67 28.53 -7.68
N ASN A 251 -0.60 28.64 -8.47
CA ASN A 251 0.12 27.50 -9.03
C ASN A 251 1.46 27.23 -8.32
N CYS A 252 1.58 27.60 -7.04
CA CYS A 252 2.80 27.40 -6.27
C CYS A 252 3.22 25.93 -6.29
N ASP A 253 4.43 25.64 -6.77
CA ASP A 253 5.08 24.34 -6.69
C ASP A 253 5.82 24.15 -5.36
N HIS A 254 5.86 25.17 -4.50
CA HIS A 254 6.48 25.14 -3.19
C HIS A 254 7.99 24.90 -3.25
N ILE A 255 8.68 25.33 -4.31
CA ILE A 255 10.13 25.11 -4.50
C ILE A 255 10.87 26.43 -4.46
N ASN A 256 10.57 27.33 -5.40
CA ASN A 256 11.29 28.60 -5.58
C ASN A 256 10.42 29.82 -5.25
N GLU A 257 9.12 29.61 -5.04
CA GLU A 257 8.16 30.69 -4.87
C GLU A 257 8.41 31.47 -3.57
N PRO A 258 8.39 32.81 -3.61
CA PRO A 258 8.44 33.63 -2.41
C PRO A 258 7.10 33.59 -1.67
N LYS A 259 7.11 33.80 -0.35
CA LYS A 259 5.89 33.80 0.49
C LYS A 259 5.05 32.52 0.31
N CYS A 260 5.72 31.37 0.24
CA CYS A 260 5.09 30.06 0.18
C CYS A 260 4.65 29.63 1.58
N GLU A 261 3.36 29.31 1.76
CA GLU A 261 2.83 28.87 3.05
C GLU A 261 3.50 27.56 3.50
N ILE A 262 3.74 26.63 2.58
CA ILE A 262 4.40 25.36 2.91
C ILE A 262 5.78 25.59 3.50
N LYS A 263 6.58 26.48 2.91
CA LYS A 263 7.92 26.80 3.45
C LYS A 263 7.83 27.49 4.81
N ARG A 264 6.86 28.39 5.00
CA ARG A 264 6.60 29.01 6.31
C ARG A 264 6.26 27.96 7.38
N LEU A 265 5.41 26.99 7.05
CA LEU A 265 5.03 25.90 7.94
C LEU A 265 6.20 24.97 8.27
N VAL A 266 7.13 24.79 7.32
CA VAL A 266 8.41 24.09 7.57
C VAL A 266 9.29 24.89 8.53
N GLU A 267 9.44 26.20 8.32
CA GLU A 267 10.26 27.08 9.17
C GLU A 267 9.79 27.11 10.64
N ILE A 268 8.48 27.06 10.88
CA ILE A 268 7.92 27.03 12.25
C ILE A 268 7.75 25.62 12.83
N GLY A 269 8.11 24.57 12.08
CA GLY A 269 8.08 23.18 12.55
C GLY A 269 6.72 22.49 12.51
N GLU A 270 5.68 23.08 11.91
CA GLU A 270 4.39 22.42 11.71
C GLU A 270 4.48 21.33 10.62
N ILE A 271 5.35 21.52 9.63
CA ILE A 271 5.75 20.49 8.67
C ILE A 271 7.20 20.13 8.96
N SER A 272 7.48 18.84 9.15
CA SER A 272 8.86 18.39 9.34
C SER A 272 9.74 18.74 8.13
N GLN A 273 10.95 19.24 8.40
CA GLN A 273 11.96 19.49 7.37
C GLN A 273 12.22 18.23 6.51
N SER A 274 12.22 17.04 7.12
CA SER A 274 12.45 15.78 6.41
C SER A 274 11.39 15.50 5.33
N ARG A 275 10.13 15.86 5.58
CA ARG A 275 9.02 15.71 4.63
C ARG A 275 9.21 16.64 3.43
N TYR A 276 9.57 17.90 3.69
CA TYR A 276 9.83 18.87 2.63
C TYR A 276 11.06 18.52 1.79
N ASP A 277 12.15 18.07 2.43
CA ASP A 277 13.35 17.61 1.73
C ASP A 277 13.06 16.40 0.83
N ASN A 278 12.26 15.43 1.33
CA ASN A 278 11.85 14.28 0.53
C ASN A 278 10.93 14.70 -0.62
N TYR A 279 10.02 15.64 -0.41
CA TYR A 279 9.22 16.23 -1.50
C TYR A 279 10.11 16.76 -2.63
N LEU A 280 11.12 17.59 -2.31
CA LEU A 280 12.03 18.13 -3.31
C LEU A 280 12.79 17.03 -4.06
N LYS A 281 13.26 16.00 -3.34
CA LYS A 281 13.93 14.84 -3.94
C LYS A 281 13.00 14.05 -4.87
N ILE A 282 11.74 13.84 -4.49
CA ILE A 282 10.74 13.13 -5.31
C ILE A 282 10.45 13.92 -6.58
N VAL A 283 10.32 15.24 -6.49
CA VAL A 283 10.15 16.12 -7.66
C VAL A 283 11.34 16.02 -8.61
N GLU A 284 12.57 16.06 -8.09
CA GLU A 284 13.78 15.91 -8.91
C GLU A 284 13.89 14.52 -9.56
N GLU A 285 13.53 13.46 -8.83
CA GLU A 285 13.47 12.11 -9.38
C GLU A 285 12.45 11.99 -10.52
N TYR A 286 11.25 12.56 -10.35
CA TYR A 286 10.20 12.56 -11.37
C TYR A 286 10.65 13.24 -12.66
N LYS A 287 11.33 14.40 -12.55
CA LYS A 287 11.89 15.12 -13.70
C LYS A 287 12.90 14.27 -14.48
N LYS A 288 13.68 13.42 -13.81
CA LYS A 288 14.65 12.54 -14.46
C LYS A 288 13.98 11.41 -15.24
N ILE A 289 12.87 10.87 -14.74
CA ILE A 289 12.10 9.80 -15.41
C ILE A 289 11.48 10.30 -16.71
N ARG A 290 10.90 11.51 -16.72
CA ARG A 290 10.21 12.11 -17.89
C ARG A 290 11.14 12.68 -18.97
N ARG A 291 12.46 12.73 -18.73
CA ARG A 291 13.46 13.18 -19.71
C ARG A 291 13.87 12.08 -20.70
N TYR A 292 13.38 10.86 -20.51
CA TYR A 292 13.54 9.70 -21.37
C TYR A 292 12.16 9.20 -21.81
#